data_AF-A0A0G1PKF6-F1
#
_entry.id   AF-A0A0G1PKF6-F1
#
_cell.length_a   1.000
_cell.length_b   1.000
_cell.length_c   1.000
_cell.angle_alpha   90.00
_cell.angle_beta   90.00
_cell.angle_gamma   90.00
#
_symmetry.space_group_name_H-M   'P 1'
#
loop_
_entity.id
_entity.type
_entity.pdbx_description
1 polymer ?
#
loop_
_entity_poly.entity_id
_entity_poly.type
_entity_poly.pdbx_seq_one_letter_code
_entity_poly.pdbx_strand_id
1 'polypeptide(L)'
;MKIKSLIPLLILALILSGCSKKATTTKTTPPAATKILVNELPFGERPFTVLVPHTSNRVFTFYTQNADKAKTASLDLEYQSGDLLKGARASLDTPIPNPFVKAIVLGSCSTGGKCTFDSDLKSGTMKFRLDFEGKTEVHVLKGDFTFILGQQNLPDGKVIFEPSRTNLKDNLILVNSLGVPTQVEKEVVLYPIVISAVGNKTVLGTLTINQSGVTEAAIYDG
;
A
#
# COMPACT_ATOMS: atom_id res chain seq x y z
N MET A 1 36.90 82.75 24.87
CA MET A 1 36.20 81.47 25.11
C MET A 1 35.74 80.93 23.76
N LYS A 2 36.47 79.97 23.18
CA LYS A 2 36.17 78.53 23.15
C LYS A 2 34.94 78.18 22.30
N ILE A 3 35.20 77.93 21.00
CA ILE A 3 34.34 77.19 20.08
C ILE A 3 34.19 75.78 20.65
N LYS A 4 33.01 75.44 21.18
CA LYS A 4 32.66 74.07 21.53
C LYS A 4 31.18 73.83 21.24
N SER A 5 30.93 72.67 20.65
CA SER A 5 29.64 71.99 20.55
C SER A 5 28.75 72.38 19.36
N LEU A 6 29.12 71.91 18.17
CA LEU A 6 28.18 71.73 17.04
C LEU A 6 28.35 70.38 16.32
N ILE A 7 29.22 69.51 16.84
CA ILE A 7 29.55 68.21 16.23
C ILE A 7 28.65 67.04 16.68
N PRO A 8 27.98 67.02 17.86
CA PRO A 8 27.24 65.81 18.24
C PRO A 8 25.85 65.69 17.59
N LEU A 9 25.33 66.75 16.95
CA LEU A 9 23.98 66.72 16.36
C LEU A 9 23.95 66.14 14.93
N LEU A 10 25.06 66.21 14.19
CA LEU A 10 25.11 65.74 12.80
C LEU A 10 25.31 64.22 12.69
N ILE A 11 25.95 63.61 13.70
CA ILE A 11 26.18 62.16 13.73
C ILE A 11 24.90 61.41 14.16
N LEU A 12 24.05 62.02 14.98
CA LEU A 12 22.78 61.39 15.40
C LEU A 12 21.73 61.38 14.28
N ALA A 13 21.78 62.35 13.35
CA ALA A 13 20.86 62.40 12.21
C ALA A 13 21.20 61.39 11.09
N LEU A 14 22.47 60.98 10.94
CA LEU A 14 22.86 59.97 9.94
C LEU A 14 22.52 58.53 10.35
N ILE A 15 22.41 58.23 11.66
CA ILE A 15 22.14 56.87 12.15
C ILE A 15 20.65 56.50 12.01
N LEU A 16 19.75 57.49 11.92
CA LEU A 16 18.30 57.28 11.78
C LEU A 16 17.83 57.09 10.31
N SER A 17 18.73 57.23 9.33
CA SER A 17 18.42 57.00 7.91
C SER A 17 18.66 55.55 7.47
N GLY A 18 18.82 54.64 8.45
CA GLY A 18 18.88 53.20 8.24
C GLY A 18 17.60 52.67 7.60
N CYS A 19 17.65 52.50 6.28
CA CYS A 19 16.75 51.77 5.40
C CYS A 19 15.85 50.77 6.14
N SER A 20 14.63 51.20 6.45
CA SER A 20 13.53 50.30 6.78
C SER A 20 13.05 49.61 5.51
N LYS A 21 13.83 48.64 5.01
CA LYS A 21 13.29 47.61 4.14
C LYS A 21 12.31 46.82 5.00
N LYS A 22 11.02 47.13 4.86
CA LYS A 22 9.95 46.25 5.35
C LYS A 22 10.28 44.85 4.82
N ALA A 23 10.67 43.96 5.73
CA ALA A 23 10.68 42.55 5.44
C ALA A 23 9.24 42.20 5.10
N THR A 24 8.96 42.06 3.81
CA THR A 24 7.75 41.40 3.34
C THR A 24 7.87 39.98 3.85
N THR A 25 7.25 39.72 5.00
CA THR A 25 7.02 38.37 5.48
C THR A 25 6.09 37.74 4.46
N THR A 26 6.66 37.08 3.46
CA THR A 26 5.93 36.18 2.58
C THR A 26 5.24 35.19 3.50
N LYS A 27 3.92 35.33 3.65
CA LYS A 27 3.12 34.30 4.30
C LYS A 27 3.28 33.07 3.42
N THR A 28 4.18 32.17 3.81
CA THR A 28 4.24 30.84 3.24
C THR A 28 2.90 30.19 3.56
N THR A 29 1.99 30.19 2.60
CA THR A 29 0.75 29.42 2.67
C THR A 29 1.16 28.00 3.04
N PRO A 30 0.59 27.41 4.11
CA PRO A 30 0.85 26.01 4.42
C PRO A 30 0.61 25.18 3.15
N PRO A 31 1.49 24.23 2.81
CA PRO A 31 1.25 23.35 1.68
C PRO A 31 -0.17 22.80 1.78
N ALA A 32 -0.96 22.93 0.72
CA ALA A 32 -2.31 22.39 0.70
C ALA A 32 -2.25 20.91 1.09
N ALA A 33 -3.04 20.51 2.08
CA ALA A 33 -3.02 19.14 2.58
C ALA A 33 -3.32 18.20 1.41
N THR A 34 -2.42 17.24 1.18
CA THR A 34 -2.59 16.22 0.14
C THR A 34 -3.83 15.39 0.46
N LYS A 35 -4.83 15.39 -0.43
CA LYS A 35 -6.07 14.64 -0.25
C LYS A 35 -5.78 13.14 -0.45
N ILE A 36 -6.16 12.30 0.52
CA ILE A 36 -6.03 10.84 0.41
C ILE A 36 -7.39 10.27 0.02
N LEU A 37 -7.43 9.53 -1.08
CA LEU A 37 -8.60 8.87 -1.63
C LEU A 37 -8.48 7.36 -1.42
N VAL A 38 -9.36 6.78 -0.62
CA VAL A 38 -9.29 5.35 -0.29
C VAL A 38 -10.28 4.57 -1.13
N ASN A 39 -9.81 3.65 -1.97
CA ASN A 39 -10.64 2.86 -2.88
C ASN A 39 -11.51 3.70 -3.85
N GLU A 40 -11.12 4.93 -4.16
CA GLU A 40 -11.82 5.79 -5.13
C GLU A 40 -11.15 5.85 -6.51
N LEU A 41 -10.03 5.14 -6.72
CA LEU A 41 -9.51 4.98 -8.08
C LEU A 41 -10.53 4.17 -8.91
N PRO A 42 -10.88 4.60 -10.14
CA PRO A 42 -11.81 3.87 -10.99
C PRO A 42 -11.35 2.42 -11.16
N PHE A 43 -12.29 1.47 -11.12
CA PHE A 43 -11.95 0.05 -11.07
C PHE A 43 -11.06 -0.42 -12.22
N GLY A 44 -11.34 0.01 -13.46
CA GLY A 44 -10.54 -0.31 -14.64
C GLY A 44 -9.13 0.32 -14.66
N GLU A 45 -8.84 1.24 -13.74
CA GLU A 45 -7.52 1.83 -13.55
C GLU A 45 -6.73 1.17 -12.40
N ARG A 46 -7.38 0.29 -11.63
CA ARG A 46 -6.72 -0.35 -10.49
C ARG A 46 -5.72 -1.40 -10.96
N PRO A 47 -4.50 -1.40 -10.41
CA PRO A 47 -3.56 -2.47 -10.64
C PRO A 47 -4.08 -3.79 -10.08
N PHE A 48 -3.86 -4.87 -10.82
CA PHE A 48 -4.07 -6.22 -10.31
C PHE A 48 -2.96 -6.53 -9.30
N THR A 49 -3.31 -7.13 -8.16
CA THR A 49 -2.35 -7.47 -7.11
C THR A 49 -2.53 -8.91 -6.64
N VAL A 50 -1.40 -9.57 -6.36
CA VAL A 50 -1.39 -10.91 -5.78
C VAL A 50 -0.34 -10.95 -4.67
N LEU A 51 -0.67 -11.65 -3.59
CA LEU A 51 0.30 -12.11 -2.60
C LEU A 51 0.45 -13.60 -2.78
N VAL A 52 1.66 -14.08 -3.08
CA VAL A 52 1.96 -15.51 -3.23
C VAL A 52 2.76 -15.97 -2.02
N PRO A 53 2.33 -17.03 -1.31
CA PRO A 53 3.09 -17.57 -0.19
C PRO A 53 4.37 -18.23 -0.67
N HIS A 54 5.39 -18.25 0.18
CA HIS A 54 6.58 -19.08 -0.01
C HIS A 54 6.50 -20.34 0.86
N THR A 55 7.19 -21.43 0.48
CA THR A 55 7.22 -22.70 1.24
C THR A 55 7.61 -22.50 2.70
N SER A 56 8.40 -21.47 2.97
CA SER A 56 8.91 -21.16 4.31
C SER A 56 7.93 -20.43 5.23
N ASN A 57 6.81 -19.88 4.72
CA ASN A 57 5.92 -18.95 5.44
C ASN A 57 6.59 -17.69 6.01
N ARG A 58 7.80 -17.37 5.57
CA ARG A 58 8.59 -16.23 6.06
C ARG A 58 8.55 -15.02 5.15
N VAL A 59 8.09 -15.23 3.92
CA VAL A 59 8.19 -14.29 2.82
C VAL A 59 6.92 -14.41 1.98
N PHE A 60 6.40 -13.28 1.53
CA PHE A 60 5.48 -13.22 0.41
C PHE A 60 6.19 -12.78 -0.85
N THR A 61 5.72 -13.25 -1.99
CA THR A 61 5.95 -12.54 -3.25
C THR A 61 4.76 -11.63 -3.49
N PHE A 62 4.98 -10.33 -3.49
CA PHE A 62 4.03 -9.37 -4.02
C PHE A 62 4.22 -9.28 -5.53
N TYR A 63 3.14 -9.56 -6.26
CA TYR A 63 3.04 -9.36 -7.69
C TYR A 63 2.02 -8.25 -7.94
N THR A 64 2.33 -7.34 -8.85
CA THR A 64 1.35 -6.39 -9.37
C THR A 64 1.53 -6.11 -10.85
N GLN A 65 0.40 -5.92 -11.54
CA GLN A 65 0.34 -5.54 -12.94
C GLN A 65 -0.43 -4.23 -13.08
N ASN A 66 -0.04 -3.41 -14.07
CA ASN A 66 -0.64 -2.10 -14.39
C ASN A 66 -0.40 -1.01 -13.32
N ALA A 67 0.62 -1.16 -12.48
CA ALA A 67 1.04 -0.15 -11.50
C ALA A 67 1.99 0.92 -12.11
N ASP A 68 2.48 0.69 -13.33
CA ASP A 68 3.40 1.55 -14.09
C ASP A 68 2.81 2.90 -14.49
N LYS A 69 1.48 3.06 -14.38
CA LYS A 69 0.80 4.35 -14.54
C LYS A 69 1.09 5.31 -13.38
N ALA A 70 1.47 4.81 -12.21
CA ALA A 70 1.80 5.64 -11.06
C ALA A 70 3.24 6.17 -11.17
N LYS A 71 3.45 7.40 -10.70
CA LYS A 71 4.79 7.98 -10.58
C LYS A 71 5.58 7.33 -9.45
N THR A 72 4.93 7.12 -8.31
CA THR A 72 5.47 6.37 -7.17
C THR A 72 4.42 5.45 -6.61
N ALA A 73 4.87 4.32 -6.08
CA ALA A 73 3.98 3.38 -5.44
C ALA A 73 4.65 2.72 -4.23
N SER A 74 3.86 2.44 -3.20
CA SER A 74 4.31 1.71 -2.02
C SER A 74 3.21 0.82 -1.49
N LEU A 75 3.59 -0.39 -1.11
CA LEU A 75 2.73 -1.34 -0.44
C LEU A 75 3.03 -1.33 1.05
N ASP A 76 1.98 -1.13 1.84
CA ASP A 76 1.97 -1.38 3.28
C ASP A 76 1.11 -2.60 3.57
N LEU A 77 1.71 -3.59 4.23
CA LEU A 77 1.00 -4.73 4.80
C LEU A 77 0.89 -4.53 6.31
N GLU A 78 -0.29 -4.79 6.83
CA GLU A 78 -0.57 -4.89 8.26
C GLU A 78 -1.16 -6.27 8.50
N TYR A 79 -0.57 -7.07 9.39
CA TYR A 79 -0.95 -8.48 9.54
C TYR A 79 -0.87 -8.97 10.99
N GLN A 80 -1.69 -9.98 11.29
CA GLN A 80 -1.73 -10.63 12.58
C GLN A 80 -0.73 -11.80 12.64
N SER A 81 0.13 -11.77 13.65
CA SER A 81 1.04 -12.85 14.05
C SER A 81 0.79 -13.21 15.50
N GLY A 82 0.17 -14.37 15.75
CA GLY A 82 -0.35 -14.73 17.07
C GLY A 82 -1.40 -13.72 17.55
N ASP A 83 -1.05 -12.98 18.61
CA ASP A 83 -1.87 -11.91 19.19
C ASP A 83 -1.34 -10.50 18.88
N LEU A 84 -0.29 -10.39 18.07
CA LEU A 84 0.34 -9.11 17.73
C LEU A 84 -0.05 -8.65 16.33
N LEU A 85 -0.31 -7.35 16.21
CA LEU A 85 -0.38 -6.65 14.93
C LEU A 85 1.04 -6.23 14.50
N LYS A 86 1.43 -6.65 13.31
CA LYS A 86 2.74 -6.41 12.69
C LYS A 86 2.56 -5.69 11.35
N GLY A 87 3.65 -5.22 10.78
CA GLY A 87 3.61 -4.61 9.46
C GLY A 87 4.88 -4.81 8.66
N ALA A 88 4.74 -4.78 7.35
CA ALA A 88 5.81 -4.82 6.38
C ALA A 88 5.56 -3.78 5.29
N ARG A 89 6.61 -3.14 4.78
CA ARG A 89 6.53 -2.11 3.75
C ARG A 89 7.43 -2.45 2.58
N ALA A 90 6.94 -2.21 1.37
CA ALA A 90 7.73 -2.28 0.15
C ALA A 90 7.48 -1.06 -0.72
N SER A 91 8.56 -0.35 -1.08
CA SER A 91 8.51 0.65 -2.15
C SER A 91 8.73 -0.02 -3.51
N LEU A 92 8.04 0.48 -4.52
CA LEU A 92 8.26 0.11 -5.92
C LEU A 92 9.25 1.10 -6.51
N ASP A 93 10.36 0.59 -7.04
CA ASP A 93 11.41 1.41 -7.63
C ASP A 93 10.90 2.02 -8.95
N THR A 94 11.31 3.26 -9.24
CA THR A 94 10.88 4.00 -10.43
C THR A 94 11.99 3.97 -11.51
N PRO A 95 11.63 3.82 -12.80
CA PRO A 95 10.29 3.56 -13.34
C PRO A 95 9.76 2.19 -12.90
N ILE A 96 8.46 2.11 -12.60
CA ILE A 96 7.82 0.89 -12.08
C ILE A 96 7.70 -0.15 -13.21
N PRO A 97 8.33 -1.33 -13.09
CA PRO A 97 8.15 -2.44 -14.03
C PRO A 97 6.70 -2.92 -14.11
N ASN A 98 6.30 -3.45 -15.27
CA ASN A 98 5.01 -4.09 -15.45
C ASN A 98 5.18 -5.47 -16.16
N PRO A 99 5.00 -6.60 -15.44
CA PRO A 99 4.63 -6.69 -14.03
C PRO A 99 5.78 -6.34 -13.08
N PHE A 100 5.44 -5.93 -11.86
CA PHE A 100 6.37 -5.76 -10.75
C PHE A 100 6.29 -6.94 -9.80
N VAL A 101 7.44 -7.43 -9.36
CA VAL A 101 7.55 -8.58 -8.45
C VAL A 101 8.56 -8.28 -7.35
N LYS A 102 8.17 -8.45 -6.08
CA LYS A 102 9.06 -8.24 -4.94
C LYS A 102 8.78 -9.18 -3.79
N ALA A 103 9.85 -9.72 -3.21
CA ALA A 103 9.79 -10.46 -1.96
C ALA A 103 9.58 -9.51 -0.77
N ILE A 104 8.66 -9.85 0.12
CA ILE A 104 8.36 -9.14 1.36
C ILE A 104 8.57 -10.08 2.53
N VAL A 105 9.51 -9.74 3.40
CA VAL A 105 9.80 -10.52 4.60
C VAL A 105 8.73 -10.24 5.67
N LEU A 106 8.24 -11.31 6.29
CA LEU A 106 7.33 -11.27 7.43
C LEU A 106 8.14 -11.46 8.71
N GLY A 107 8.52 -10.35 9.32
CA GLY A 107 9.39 -10.29 10.48
C GLY A 107 10.33 -9.09 10.43
N SER A 108 11.49 -9.21 11.06
CA SER A 108 12.50 -8.14 11.10
C SER A 108 13.89 -8.66 10.77
N CYS A 109 14.67 -7.85 10.05
CA CYS A 109 16.07 -8.12 9.78
C CYS A 109 16.93 -7.00 10.36
N SER A 110 17.99 -7.36 11.09
CA SER A 110 19.01 -6.43 11.55
C SER A 110 19.92 -5.99 10.40
N THR A 111 20.59 -4.84 10.56
CA THR A 111 21.61 -4.36 9.61
C THR A 111 22.75 -5.37 9.39
N GLY A 112 23.00 -6.26 10.36
CA GLY A 112 23.98 -7.34 10.26
C GLY A 112 23.48 -8.61 9.56
N GLY A 113 22.31 -8.57 8.92
CA GLY A 113 21.77 -9.67 8.09
C GLY A 113 21.06 -10.79 8.86
N LYS A 114 20.98 -10.72 10.20
CA LYS A 114 20.18 -11.67 10.98
C LYS A 114 18.70 -11.29 10.90
N CYS A 115 17.87 -12.22 10.46
CA CYS A 115 16.43 -12.07 10.38
C CYS A 115 15.70 -12.94 11.40
N THR A 116 14.70 -12.36 12.05
CA THR A 116 13.70 -13.06 12.87
C THR A 116 12.39 -13.03 12.11
N PHE A 117 11.72 -14.18 12.03
CA PHE A 117 10.49 -14.32 11.26
C PHE A 117 9.30 -14.49 12.17
N ASP A 118 8.18 -13.91 11.75
CA ASP A 118 6.92 -14.04 12.45
C ASP A 118 6.30 -15.43 12.21
N SER A 119 5.45 -15.87 13.13
CA SER A 119 4.76 -17.16 13.10
C SER A 119 3.28 -16.98 13.44
N ASP A 120 2.48 -18.04 13.35
CA ASP A 120 1.03 -18.00 13.63
C ASP A 120 0.31 -16.89 12.85
N LEU A 121 0.61 -16.82 11.55
CA LEU A 121 0.08 -15.82 10.64
C LEU A 121 -1.38 -16.16 10.29
N LYS A 122 -2.29 -15.19 10.44
CA LYS A 122 -3.74 -15.42 10.28
C LYS A 122 -4.34 -14.63 9.12
N SER A 123 -4.26 -13.30 9.20
CA SER A 123 -4.86 -12.39 8.23
C SER A 123 -4.16 -11.05 8.24
N GLY A 124 -4.51 -10.20 7.28
CA GLY A 124 -4.03 -8.84 7.23
C GLY A 124 -4.75 -8.00 6.19
N THR A 125 -4.29 -6.75 6.07
CA THR A 125 -4.76 -5.78 5.10
C THR A 125 -3.57 -5.28 4.30
N MET A 126 -3.71 -5.25 2.98
CA MET A 126 -2.83 -4.52 2.08
C MET A 126 -3.34 -3.10 1.88
N LYS A 127 -2.44 -2.12 1.90
CA LYS A 127 -2.68 -0.73 1.55
C LYS A 127 -1.68 -0.37 0.45
N PHE A 128 -2.14 -0.35 -0.79
CA PHE A 128 -1.32 -0.01 -1.95
C PHE A 128 -1.51 1.46 -2.30
N ARG A 129 -0.50 2.26 -1.95
CA ARG A 129 -0.46 3.69 -2.22
C ARG A 129 0.08 3.92 -3.63
N LEU A 130 -0.62 4.76 -4.39
CA LEU A 130 -0.29 5.17 -5.75
C LEU A 130 -0.35 6.70 -5.82
N ASP A 131 0.77 7.31 -6.18
CA ASP A 131 0.84 8.75 -6.46
C ASP A 131 1.01 8.93 -7.98
N PHE A 132 0.16 9.74 -8.60
CA PHE A 132 0.16 9.99 -10.05
C PHE A 132 0.78 11.34 -10.38
N GLU A 133 1.44 11.42 -11.53
CA GLU A 133 2.05 12.67 -11.97
C GLU A 133 1.01 13.76 -12.22
N GLY A 134 1.31 14.98 -11.77
CA GLY A 134 0.42 16.14 -11.92
C GLY A 134 -0.85 16.10 -11.06
N LYS A 135 -1.01 15.11 -10.18
CA LYS A 135 -2.14 15.00 -9.25
C LYS A 135 -1.72 15.41 -7.84
N THR A 136 -2.61 16.12 -7.15
CA THR A 136 -2.44 16.47 -5.73
C THR A 136 -3.09 15.45 -4.80
N GLU A 137 -3.88 14.54 -5.35
CA GLU A 137 -4.49 13.44 -4.62
C GLU A 137 -3.57 12.22 -4.59
N VAL A 138 -3.69 11.46 -3.51
CA VAL A 138 -3.03 10.18 -3.30
C VAL A 138 -4.09 9.12 -3.30
N HIS A 139 -3.93 8.10 -4.13
CA HIS A 139 -4.84 6.96 -4.11
C HIS A 139 -4.27 5.87 -3.21
N VAL A 140 -5.10 5.37 -2.30
CA VAL A 140 -4.78 4.20 -1.47
C VAL A 140 -5.82 3.13 -1.75
N LEU A 141 -5.38 2.04 -2.36
CA LEU A 141 -6.20 0.87 -2.59
C LEU A 141 -6.03 -0.10 -1.42
N LYS A 142 -7.14 -0.56 -0.85
CA LYS A 142 -7.18 -1.47 0.30
C LYS A 142 -7.84 -2.79 -0.06
N GLY A 143 -7.18 -3.87 0.31
CA GLY A 143 -7.70 -5.23 0.19
C GLY A 143 -7.26 -6.06 1.40
N ASP A 144 -8.05 -7.04 1.78
CA ASP A 144 -7.71 -7.95 2.87
C ASP A 144 -7.15 -9.27 2.34
N PHE A 145 -6.40 -9.97 3.19
CA PHE A 145 -5.92 -11.30 2.91
C PHE A 145 -5.97 -12.19 4.15
N THR A 146 -6.02 -13.50 3.93
CA THR A 146 -5.93 -14.50 5.00
C THR A 146 -5.09 -15.70 4.58
N PHE A 147 -4.39 -16.28 5.55
CA PHE A 147 -3.76 -17.59 5.43
C PHE A 147 -4.82 -18.65 5.71
N ILE A 148 -5.16 -19.43 4.68
CA ILE A 148 -6.29 -20.37 4.73
C ILE A 148 -6.13 -21.43 5.82
N LEU A 149 -4.90 -21.79 6.20
CA LEU A 149 -4.64 -22.72 7.30
C LEU A 149 -5.05 -22.16 8.68
N GLY A 150 -4.95 -20.85 8.87
CA GLY A 150 -5.35 -20.18 10.11
C GLY A 150 -6.80 -19.73 10.09
N GLN A 151 -7.30 -19.27 8.94
CA GLN A 151 -8.65 -18.77 8.78
C GLN A 151 -9.10 -18.92 7.31
N GLN A 152 -10.26 -19.50 7.09
CA GLN A 152 -10.77 -19.85 5.75
C GLN A 152 -11.55 -18.73 5.08
N ASN A 153 -11.92 -17.69 5.83
CA ASN A 153 -12.71 -16.56 5.32
C ASN A 153 -11.89 -15.27 5.29
N LEU A 154 -12.18 -14.40 4.33
CA LEU A 154 -11.74 -13.01 4.43
C LEU A 154 -12.35 -12.32 5.66
N PRO A 155 -11.71 -11.30 6.24
CA PRO A 155 -12.18 -10.62 7.46
C PRO A 155 -13.61 -10.07 7.38
N ASP A 156 -14.10 -9.73 6.19
CA ASP A 156 -15.46 -9.23 5.96
C ASP A 156 -16.52 -10.36 5.89
N GLY A 157 -16.12 -11.63 5.92
CA GLY A 157 -16.99 -12.80 5.87
C GLY A 157 -17.67 -13.05 4.51
N LYS A 158 -17.36 -12.26 3.48
CA LYS A 158 -18.03 -12.37 2.17
C LYS A 158 -17.50 -13.50 1.32
N VAL A 159 -16.24 -13.88 1.51
CA VAL A 159 -15.59 -14.94 0.75
C VAL A 159 -14.99 -15.94 1.71
N ILE A 160 -15.33 -17.21 1.52
CA ILE A 160 -14.82 -18.34 2.30
C ILE A 160 -14.28 -19.37 1.33
N PHE A 161 -13.05 -19.82 1.53
CA PHE A 161 -12.48 -20.93 0.78
C PHE A 161 -12.08 -22.06 1.72
N GLU A 162 -12.73 -23.21 1.54
CA GLU A 162 -12.52 -24.41 2.34
C GLU A 162 -11.78 -25.46 1.50
N PRO A 163 -10.44 -25.59 1.63
CA PRO A 163 -9.69 -26.58 0.87
C PRO A 163 -10.07 -27.99 1.33
N SER A 164 -10.12 -28.92 0.38
CA SER A 164 -10.28 -30.35 0.65
C SER A 164 -9.11 -30.86 1.51
N ARG A 165 -9.38 -31.82 2.40
CA ARG A 165 -8.41 -32.30 3.42
C ARG A 165 -7.07 -32.79 2.87
N THR A 166 -7.01 -33.17 1.60
CA THR A 166 -5.79 -33.59 0.89
C THR A 166 -4.82 -32.44 0.57
N ASN A 167 -5.28 -31.19 0.59
CA ASN A 167 -4.51 -30.00 0.17
C ASN A 167 -4.12 -29.06 1.34
N LEU A 168 -4.52 -29.38 2.57
CA LEU A 168 -4.26 -28.60 3.79
C LEU A 168 -2.78 -28.50 4.20
N LYS A 169 -1.85 -29.11 3.45
CA LYS A 169 -0.40 -28.99 3.73
C LYS A 169 0.25 -27.83 2.97
N ASP A 170 -0.39 -27.34 1.92
CA ASP A 170 0.14 -26.23 1.13
C ASP A 170 -0.28 -24.91 1.78
N ASN A 171 0.67 -23.98 1.87
CA ASN A 171 0.36 -22.63 2.33
C ASN A 171 -0.45 -21.94 1.24
N LEU A 172 -1.69 -21.58 1.55
CA LEU A 172 -2.57 -20.87 0.64
C LEU A 172 -2.91 -19.50 1.22
N ILE A 173 -2.97 -18.51 0.36
CA ILE A 173 -3.45 -17.17 0.72
C ILE A 173 -4.71 -16.90 -0.09
N LEU A 174 -5.76 -16.49 0.60
CA LEU A 174 -6.97 -15.91 0.00
C LEU A 174 -6.86 -14.40 0.09
N VAL A 175 -7.05 -13.71 -1.02
CA VAL A 175 -6.82 -12.26 -1.17
C VAL A 175 -8.02 -11.61 -1.85
N ASN A 176 -8.48 -10.50 -1.27
CA ASN A 176 -9.24 -9.47 -1.96
C ASN A 176 -8.25 -8.61 -2.76
N SER A 177 -8.11 -8.92 -4.05
CA SER A 177 -7.21 -8.21 -4.96
C SER A 177 -7.81 -6.87 -5.38
N LEU A 178 -6.94 -5.91 -5.69
CA LEU A 178 -7.33 -4.51 -5.85
C LEU A 178 -7.92 -4.21 -7.22
N GLY A 179 -7.55 -4.98 -8.24
CA GLY A 179 -7.97 -4.85 -9.63
C GLY A 179 -8.02 -6.20 -10.31
N VAL A 180 -8.16 -6.22 -11.63
CA VAL A 180 -8.26 -7.45 -12.45
C VAL A 180 -7.10 -7.52 -13.45
N PRO A 181 -6.62 -8.72 -13.80
CA PRO A 181 -5.49 -8.88 -14.73
C PRO A 181 -5.84 -8.46 -16.16
N THR A 182 -7.12 -8.53 -16.52
CA THR A 182 -7.67 -8.13 -17.82
C THR A 182 -8.96 -7.36 -17.62
N GLN A 183 -9.36 -6.56 -18.61
CA GLN A 183 -10.60 -5.78 -18.53
C GLN A 183 -11.83 -6.69 -18.43
N VAL A 184 -12.79 -6.27 -17.62
CA VAL A 184 -14.08 -6.93 -17.45
C VAL A 184 -15.17 -6.02 -17.99
N GLU A 185 -16.05 -6.57 -18.84
CA GLU A 185 -17.13 -5.81 -19.49
C GLU A 185 -18.32 -5.57 -18.56
N LYS A 186 -18.48 -6.43 -17.55
CA LYS A 186 -19.59 -6.37 -16.59
C LYS A 186 -19.17 -5.62 -15.32
N GLU A 187 -20.18 -5.09 -14.63
CA GLU A 187 -19.99 -4.44 -13.34
C GLU A 187 -19.47 -5.44 -12.30
N VAL A 188 -18.44 -5.02 -11.55
CA VAL A 188 -17.85 -5.80 -10.48
C VAL A 188 -18.56 -5.49 -9.17
N VAL A 189 -19.48 -6.38 -8.78
CA VAL A 189 -20.30 -6.24 -7.56
C VAL A 189 -19.63 -6.78 -6.28
N LEU A 190 -18.54 -7.54 -6.45
CA LEU A 190 -17.65 -8.01 -5.39
C LEU A 190 -16.22 -7.86 -5.86
N TYR A 191 -15.32 -7.48 -4.97
CA TYR A 191 -13.91 -7.34 -5.32
C TYR A 191 -13.31 -8.62 -5.93
N PRO A 192 -12.26 -8.51 -6.76
CA PRO A 192 -11.53 -9.66 -7.29
C PRO A 192 -10.99 -10.56 -6.18
N ILE A 193 -11.19 -11.87 -6.36
CA ILE A 193 -10.74 -12.89 -5.41
C ILE A 193 -9.54 -13.60 -6.01
N VAL A 194 -8.45 -13.67 -5.26
CA VAL A 194 -7.26 -14.45 -5.65
C VAL A 194 -6.98 -15.49 -4.58
N ILE A 195 -6.82 -16.75 -5.00
CA ILE A 195 -6.30 -17.83 -4.17
C ILE A 195 -4.93 -18.19 -4.75
N SER A 196 -3.89 -18.01 -3.96
CA SER A 196 -2.52 -18.29 -4.38
C SER A 196 -1.91 -19.43 -3.54
N ALA A 197 -1.03 -20.21 -4.17
CA ALA A 197 -0.37 -21.35 -3.57
C ALA A 197 1.13 -21.31 -3.87
N VAL A 198 1.91 -22.05 -3.08
CA VAL A 198 3.37 -22.15 -3.24
C VAL A 198 3.77 -23.00 -4.46
N GLY A 199 2.93 -23.94 -4.86
CA GLY A 199 3.23 -24.91 -5.91
C GLY A 199 2.15 -24.95 -6.99
N ASN A 200 2.43 -25.72 -8.04
CA ASN A 200 1.55 -25.94 -9.18
C ASN A 200 0.58 -27.14 -8.99
N LYS A 201 0.40 -27.58 -7.74
CA LYS A 201 -0.51 -28.69 -7.44
C LYS A 201 -1.94 -28.16 -7.45
N THR A 202 -2.85 -28.94 -8.05
CA THR A 202 -4.28 -28.62 -8.03
C THR A 202 -4.81 -28.58 -6.60
N VAL A 203 -5.37 -27.44 -6.22
CA VAL A 203 -6.07 -27.26 -4.95
C VAL A 203 -7.57 -27.40 -5.19
N LEU A 204 -8.14 -28.49 -4.69
CA LEU A 204 -9.58 -28.70 -4.61
C LEU A 204 -10.12 -28.09 -3.33
N GLY A 205 -11.30 -27.46 -3.40
CA GLY A 205 -11.99 -26.86 -2.26
C GLY A 205 -13.36 -26.30 -2.63
N THR A 206 -14.07 -25.81 -1.63
CA THR A 206 -15.36 -25.12 -1.80
C THR A 206 -15.14 -23.62 -1.66
N LEU A 207 -15.57 -22.85 -2.65
CA LEU A 207 -15.62 -21.38 -2.59
C LEU A 207 -17.05 -20.94 -2.31
N THR A 208 -17.27 -20.27 -1.18
CA THR A 208 -18.57 -19.70 -0.80
C THR A 208 -18.49 -18.18 -0.91
N ILE A 209 -19.46 -17.60 -1.63
CA ILE A 209 -19.59 -16.14 -1.79
C ILE A 209 -20.91 -15.69 -1.15
N ASN A 210 -20.80 -14.94 -0.06
CA ASN A 210 -21.90 -14.37 0.71
C ASN A 210 -22.14 -12.91 0.32
N GLN A 211 -22.35 -12.64 -0.97
CA GLN A 211 -22.63 -11.29 -1.48
C GLN A 211 -23.86 -11.33 -2.39
N SER A 212 -24.86 -10.53 -2.04
CA SER A 212 -26.05 -10.35 -2.87
C SER A 212 -25.67 -9.73 -4.22
N GLY A 213 -26.40 -10.12 -5.27
CA GLY A 213 -26.18 -9.63 -6.64
C GLY A 213 -25.06 -10.34 -7.41
N VAL A 214 -24.24 -11.19 -6.75
CA VAL A 214 -23.28 -12.06 -7.45
C VAL A 214 -24.06 -13.18 -8.12
N THR A 215 -23.99 -13.24 -9.45
CA THR A 215 -24.69 -14.24 -10.28
C THR A 215 -23.74 -15.11 -11.10
N GLU A 216 -22.51 -14.65 -11.30
CA GLU A 216 -21.46 -15.32 -12.06
C GLU A 216 -20.07 -14.86 -11.59
N ALA A 217 -19.04 -15.61 -11.97
CA ALA A 217 -17.65 -15.26 -11.74
C ALA A 217 -16.84 -15.45 -13.03
N ALA A 218 -16.04 -14.46 -13.40
CA ALA A 218 -14.98 -14.64 -14.39
C ALA A 218 -13.77 -15.26 -13.70
N ILE A 219 -13.36 -16.43 -14.16
CA ILE A 219 -12.24 -17.18 -13.58
C ILE A 219 -11.03 -17.03 -14.49
N TYR A 220 -9.93 -16.57 -13.92
CA TYR A 220 -8.62 -16.53 -14.58
C TYR A 220 -7.73 -17.58 -13.91
N ASP A 221 -7.34 -18.59 -14.69
CA ASP A 221 -6.33 -19.56 -14.25
C ASP A 221 -4.95 -19.08 -14.75
N GLY A 222 -3.94 -19.17 -13.89
CA GLY A 222 -2.62 -18.55 -14.06
C GLY A 222 -1.48 -19.54 -14.02
#